data_AF-A0A958XPR4-F1
#
_entry.id   AF-A0A958XPR4-F1
#
_cell.length_a   1.000
_cell.length_b   1.000
_cell.length_c   1.000
_cell.angle_alpha   90.00
_cell.angle_beta   90.00
_cell.angle_gamma   90.00
#
_symmetry.space_group_name_H-M   'P 1'
#
loop_
_entity.id
_entity.type
_entity.pdbx_description
1 polymer ?
#
loop_
_entity_poly.entity_id
_entity_poly.type
_entity_poly.pdbx_seq_one_letter_code
_entity_poly.pdbx_strand_id
1 'polypeptide(L)'
;MDLQQTLSQIKKSTGEGNIEQALEQLIALLESDPKYGELAQAARVNQADLYQVKAQVLKSTISGEEARLATNQITDRVLQIVGRLEAGKLSLQETEKPPSRSQAWRYYIIGGLVTLIAVFFAWRFFHRSEPDGCPEYDSGTQYRVMILPFKKTGSEKNAEPE
;
A
#
# COMPACT_ATOMS: atom_id res chain seq x y z
N MET A 1 -24.62 28.98 -11.46
CA MET A 1 -24.06 28.17 -12.56
C MET A 1 -24.07 26.72 -12.11
N ASP A 2 -24.38 25.79 -12.99
CA ASP A 2 -24.37 24.36 -12.64
C ASP A 2 -22.91 23.88 -12.50
N LEU A 3 -22.51 23.55 -11.27
CA LEU A 3 -21.16 23.14 -10.93
C LEU A 3 -20.69 21.95 -11.77
N GLN A 4 -21.58 21.03 -12.13
CA GLN A 4 -21.24 19.87 -12.97
C GLN A 4 -20.95 20.26 -14.42
N GLN A 5 -21.69 21.22 -14.97
CA GLN A 5 -21.46 21.72 -16.32
C GLN A 5 -20.13 22.48 -16.39
N THR A 6 -19.84 23.32 -15.40
CA THR A 6 -18.57 24.06 -15.34
C THR A 6 -17.38 23.12 -15.19
N LEU A 7 -17.47 22.09 -14.33
CA LEU A 7 -16.42 21.09 -14.19
C LEU A 7 -16.18 20.28 -15.46
N SER A 8 -17.24 19.91 -16.17
CA SER A 8 -17.12 19.21 -17.46
C SER A 8 -16.43 20.08 -18.51
N GLN A 9 -16.72 21.38 -18.54
CA GLN A 9 -16.02 22.33 -19.41
C GLN A 9 -14.54 22.46 -19.04
N ILE A 10 -14.21 22.59 -17.75
CA ILE A 10 -12.82 22.66 -17.28
C ILE A 10 -12.05 21.41 -17.71
N LYS A 11 -12.60 20.21 -17.51
CA LYS A 11 -11.97 18.95 -17.97
C LYS A 11 -11.71 18.95 -19.48
N LYS A 12 -12.69 19.40 -20.26
CA LYS A 12 -12.56 19.46 -21.71
C LYS A 12 -11.44 20.42 -22.11
N SER A 13 -11.42 21.64 -21.56
CA SER A 13 -10.38 22.61 -21.82
C SER A 13 -8.99 22.13 -21.39
N THR A 14 -8.88 21.43 -20.26
CA THR A 14 -7.65 20.77 -19.83
C THR A 14 -7.20 19.70 -20.82
N GLY A 15 -8.12 18.86 -21.32
CA GLY A 15 -7.82 17.82 -22.32
C GLY A 15 -7.44 18.37 -23.70
N GLU A 16 -7.93 19.56 -24.06
CA GLU A 16 -7.60 20.26 -25.30
C GLU A 16 -6.26 21.02 -25.22
N GLY A 17 -5.58 21.01 -24.06
CA GLY A 17 -4.32 21.73 -23.84
C GLY A 17 -4.48 23.20 -23.46
N ASN A 18 -5.71 23.69 -23.28
CA ASN A 18 -6.02 25.05 -22.85
C ASN A 18 -5.96 25.19 -21.32
N ILE A 19 -4.79 24.87 -20.75
CA ILE A 19 -4.59 24.73 -19.29
C ILE A 19 -4.74 26.06 -18.55
N GLU A 20 -4.30 27.18 -19.13
CA GLU A 20 -4.45 28.51 -18.53
C GLU A 20 -5.92 28.88 -18.31
N GLN A 21 -6.71 28.78 -19.38
CA GLN A 21 -8.14 29.08 -19.31
C GLN A 21 -8.87 28.14 -18.35
N ALA A 22 -8.50 26.85 -18.35
CA ALA A 22 -9.04 25.87 -17.42
C ALA A 22 -8.72 26.20 -15.96
N LEU A 23 -7.49 26.62 -15.65
CA LEU A 23 -7.07 27.05 -14.31
C LEU A 23 -7.78 28.32 -13.86
N GLU A 24 -7.91 29.32 -14.73
CA GLU A 24 -8.63 30.56 -14.41
C GLU A 24 -10.11 30.28 -14.07
N GLN A 25 -10.78 29.45 -14.88
CA GLN A 25 -12.16 29.04 -14.62
C GLN A 25 -12.30 28.21 -13.34
N LEU A 26 -11.34 27.30 -13.09
CA LEU A 26 -11.31 26.49 -11.88
C LEU A 26 -11.12 27.36 -10.63
N ILE A 27 -10.20 28.32 -10.66
CA ILE A 27 -9.96 29.24 -9.54
C ILE A 27 -11.20 30.10 -9.30
N ALA A 28 -11.80 30.68 -10.34
CA ALA A 28 -13.02 31.48 -10.21
C ALA A 28 -14.18 30.67 -9.59
N LEU A 29 -14.30 29.39 -9.95
CA LEU A 29 -15.27 28.49 -9.35
C LEU A 29 -14.96 28.22 -7.87
N LEU A 30 -13.70 27.92 -7.53
CA LEU A 30 -13.29 27.58 -6.17
C LEU A 30 -13.33 28.80 -5.23
N GLU A 31 -13.10 30.00 -5.74
CA GLU A 31 -13.19 31.26 -4.96
C GLU A 31 -14.64 31.70 -4.70
N SER A 32 -15.61 31.14 -5.42
CA SER A 32 -17.02 31.48 -5.25
C SER A 32 -17.60 31.05 -3.89
N ASP A 33 -17.00 30.05 -3.23
CA ASP A 33 -17.43 29.56 -1.92
C ASP A 33 -16.20 29.34 -1.00
N PRO A 34 -16.16 29.96 0.20
CA PRO A 34 -15.09 29.77 1.19
C PRO A 34 -14.80 28.31 1.56
N LYS A 35 -15.80 27.43 1.40
CA LYS A 35 -15.70 25.99 1.64
C LYS A 35 -14.59 25.32 0.82
N TYR A 36 -14.22 25.88 -0.32
CA TYR A 36 -13.18 25.34 -1.19
C TYR A 36 -11.82 26.03 -1.02
N GLY A 37 -11.61 26.82 0.04
CA GLY A 37 -10.41 27.64 0.22
C GLY A 37 -9.08 26.89 0.07
N GLU A 38 -8.98 25.65 0.57
CA GLU A 38 -7.78 24.81 0.40
C GLU A 38 -7.53 24.43 -1.07
N LEU A 39 -8.60 24.02 -1.78
CA LEU A 39 -8.52 23.70 -3.20
C LEU A 39 -8.23 24.94 -4.05
N ALA A 40 -8.81 26.09 -3.70
CA ALA A 40 -8.55 27.37 -4.36
C ALA A 40 -7.06 27.76 -4.22
N GLN A 41 -6.51 27.63 -3.02
CA GLN A 41 -5.09 27.90 -2.78
C GLN A 41 -4.19 26.96 -3.59
N ALA A 42 -4.51 25.67 -3.63
CA ALA A 42 -3.76 24.71 -4.44
C ALA A 42 -3.84 24.99 -5.94
N ALA A 43 -5.02 25.40 -6.44
CA ALA A 43 -5.19 25.80 -7.83
C ALA A 43 -4.34 27.04 -8.17
N ARG A 44 -4.25 28.03 -7.26
CA ARG A 44 -3.37 29.20 -7.42
C ARG A 44 -1.88 28.83 -7.43
N VAL A 45 -1.45 27.92 -6.57
CA VAL A 45 -0.07 27.41 -6.60
C VAL A 45 0.23 26.74 -7.94
N ASN A 46 -0.70 25.92 -8.43
CA ASN A 46 -0.55 25.24 -9.71
C ASN A 46 -0.52 26.22 -10.90
N GLN A 47 -1.27 27.34 -10.81
CA GLN A 47 -1.21 28.43 -11.77
C GLN A 47 0.15 29.15 -11.74
N ALA A 48 0.71 29.39 -10.56
CA ALA A 48 2.04 29.97 -10.42
C ALA A 48 3.12 29.07 -11.04
N ASP A 49 3.05 27.76 -10.81
CA ASP A 49 3.94 26.76 -11.42
C ASP A 49 3.87 26.82 -12.95
N LEU A 50 2.67 26.96 -13.52
CA LEU A 50 2.50 27.11 -14.97
C LEU A 50 3.19 28.35 -15.53
N TYR A 51 3.01 29.51 -14.87
CA TYR A 51 3.69 30.74 -15.28
C TYR A 51 5.20 30.64 -15.10
N GLN A 52 5.68 29.94 -14.07
CA GLN A 52 7.10 29.69 -13.88
C GLN A 52 7.68 28.84 -15.02
N VAL A 53 7.01 27.74 -15.39
CA VAL A 53 7.42 26.90 -16.52
C VAL A 53 7.46 27.73 -17.81
N LYS A 54 6.43 28.54 -18.07
CA LYS A 54 6.41 29.44 -19.24
C LYS A 54 7.58 30.43 -19.22
N ALA A 55 7.87 31.05 -18.09
CA ALA A 55 9.00 31.95 -17.96
C ALA A 55 10.34 31.23 -18.19
N GLN A 56 10.48 29.99 -17.73
CA GLN A 56 11.69 29.17 -17.96
C GLN A 56 11.85 28.77 -19.42
N VAL A 57 10.76 28.44 -20.12
CA VAL A 57 10.77 28.20 -21.57
C VAL A 57 11.21 29.46 -22.33
N LEU A 58 10.64 30.62 -21.99
CA LEU A 58 10.97 31.89 -22.63
C LEU A 58 12.43 32.30 -22.41
N LYS A 59 12.99 31.94 -21.25
CA LYS A 59 14.41 32.18 -20.92
C LYS A 59 15.35 31.09 -21.47
N SER A 60 14.82 30.08 -22.15
CA SER A 60 15.56 28.90 -22.62
C SER A 60 16.35 28.20 -21.50
N THR A 61 15.84 28.25 -20.26
CA THR A 61 16.51 27.62 -19.10
C THR A 61 16.14 26.16 -18.91
N ILE A 62 15.08 25.71 -19.59
CA ILE A 62 14.63 24.31 -19.60
C ILE A 62 14.47 23.83 -21.04
N SER A 63 14.64 22.54 -21.26
CA SER A 63 14.42 21.92 -22.58
C SER A 63 12.92 21.82 -22.91
N GLY A 64 12.60 21.63 -24.19
CA GLY A 64 11.20 21.41 -24.62
C GLY A 64 10.58 20.14 -24.01
N GLU A 65 11.38 19.12 -23.75
CA GLU A 65 10.94 17.88 -23.09
C GLU A 65 10.61 18.11 -21.61
N GLU A 66 11.47 18.85 -20.90
CA GLU A 66 11.22 19.26 -19.51
C GLU A 66 9.97 20.12 -19.39
N ALA A 67 9.79 21.07 -20.31
CA ALA A 67 8.60 21.92 -20.36
C ALA A 67 7.31 21.10 -20.56
N ARG A 68 7.35 20.10 -21.44
CA ARG A 68 6.22 19.17 -21.65
C ARG A 68 5.93 18.34 -20.40
N LEU A 69 6.97 17.79 -19.78
CA LEU A 69 6.83 17.01 -18.54
C LEU A 69 6.21 17.87 -17.43
N ALA A 70 6.72 19.08 -17.20
CA ALA A 70 6.21 19.98 -16.18
C ALA A 70 4.76 20.39 -16.46
N THR A 71 4.44 20.68 -17.72
CA THR A 71 3.06 20.99 -18.14
C THR A 71 2.12 19.81 -17.90
N ASN A 72 2.54 18.57 -18.19
CA ASN A 72 1.73 17.38 -17.89
C ASN A 72 1.50 17.20 -16.39
N GLN A 73 2.51 17.42 -15.55
CA GLN A 73 2.36 17.36 -14.09
C GLN A 73 1.37 18.41 -13.59
N ILE A 74 1.38 19.61 -14.16
CA ILE A 74 0.41 20.67 -13.85
C ILE A 74 -0.99 20.23 -14.26
N THR A 75 -1.16 19.68 -15.47
CA THR A 75 -2.43 19.11 -15.98
C THR A 75 -2.97 18.03 -15.04
N ASP A 76 -2.14 17.09 -14.60
CA ASP A 76 -2.54 16.02 -13.70
C ASP A 76 -3.05 16.56 -12.36
N ARG A 77 -2.39 17.58 -11.81
CA ARG A 77 -2.84 18.26 -10.59
C ARG A 77 -4.19 18.97 -10.80
N VAL A 78 -4.40 19.65 -11.94
CA VAL A 78 -5.70 20.26 -12.27
C VAL A 78 -6.80 19.21 -12.28
N LEU A 79 -6.58 18.09 -13.00
CA LEU A 79 -7.55 17.00 -13.08
C LEU A 79 -7.81 16.36 -11.71
N GLN A 80 -6.80 16.27 -10.85
CA GLN A 80 -6.96 15.78 -9.48
C GLN A 80 -7.85 16.71 -8.64
N ILE A 81 -7.66 18.04 -8.73
CA ILE A 81 -8.51 19.01 -8.04
C ILE A 81 -9.96 18.90 -8.53
N VAL A 82 -10.15 18.81 -9.85
CA VAL A 82 -11.48 18.64 -10.46
C VAL A 82 -12.13 17.33 -10.00
N GLY A 83 -11.40 16.21 -10.03
CA GLY A 83 -11.92 14.91 -9.59
C GLY A 83 -12.29 14.88 -8.10
N ARG A 84 -11.56 15.62 -7.26
CA ARG A 84 -11.93 15.80 -5.84
C ARG A 84 -13.20 16.63 -5.68
N LEU A 85 -13.34 17.68 -6.48
CA LEU A 85 -14.53 18.53 -6.46
C LEU A 85 -15.78 17.74 -6.86
N GLU A 86 -15.68 16.88 -7.88
CA GLU A 86 -16.76 15.96 -8.28
C GLU A 86 -17.10 14.93 -7.20
N ALA A 87 -16.09 14.43 -6.49
CA ALA A 87 -16.28 13.51 -5.36
C ALA A 87 -16.81 14.20 -4.09
N GLY A 88 -17.04 15.52 -4.13
CA GLY A 88 -17.48 16.30 -2.97
C GLY A 88 -16.42 16.46 -1.87
N LYS A 89 -15.15 16.16 -2.17
CA LYS A 89 -14.02 16.27 -1.24
C LYS A 89 -13.50 17.70 -1.24
N LEU A 90 -13.43 18.30 -0.06
CA LEU A 90 -13.15 19.74 0.11
C LEU A 90 -11.70 20.04 0.46
N SER A 91 -10.93 19.00 0.80
CA SER A 91 -9.51 19.10 1.18
C SER A 91 -8.64 18.20 0.30
N LEU A 92 -7.36 18.57 0.21
CA LEU A 92 -6.33 17.75 -0.42
C LEU A 92 -5.82 16.66 0.54
N GLN A 93 -5.75 16.96 1.84
CA GLN A 93 -5.59 15.97 2.88
C GLN A 93 -6.96 15.46 3.30
N GLU A 94 -7.41 14.37 2.69
CA GLU A 94 -8.35 13.51 3.37
C GLU A 94 -7.51 12.80 4.44
N THR A 95 -7.44 13.37 5.65
CA THR A 95 -6.95 12.63 6.80
C THR A 95 -7.91 11.46 6.93
N GLU A 96 -7.48 10.31 6.43
CA GLU A 96 -8.15 9.03 6.59
C GLU A 96 -8.52 8.94 8.07
N LYS A 97 -9.81 9.09 8.37
CA LYS A 97 -10.30 9.15 9.74
C LYS A 97 -9.82 7.84 10.37
N PRO A 98 -8.95 7.87 11.40
CA PRO A 98 -8.38 6.64 11.93
C PRO A 98 -9.53 5.69 12.23
N PRO A 99 -9.43 4.39 11.84
CA PRO A 99 -10.54 3.47 11.95
C PRO A 99 -11.12 3.58 13.36
N SER A 100 -12.43 3.82 13.44
CA SER A 100 -13.13 3.93 14.71
C SER A 100 -12.70 2.76 15.59
N ARG A 101 -12.43 3.02 16.87
CA ARG A 101 -11.82 2.08 17.83
C ARG A 101 -12.45 0.68 17.82
N SER A 102 -13.71 0.57 17.37
CA SER A 102 -14.46 -0.68 17.16
C SER A 102 -13.97 -1.54 15.98
N GLN A 103 -13.45 -0.96 14.90
CA GLN A 103 -12.91 -1.70 13.75
C GLN A 103 -11.50 -2.22 14.03
N ALA A 104 -10.67 -1.46 14.74
CA ALA A 104 -9.34 -1.91 15.16
C ALA A 104 -9.43 -3.16 16.07
N TRP A 105 -10.42 -3.22 16.96
CA TRP A 105 -10.60 -4.38 17.84
C TRP A 105 -10.96 -5.67 17.09
N ARG A 106 -11.68 -5.58 15.95
CA ARG A 106 -11.97 -6.73 15.09
C ARG A 106 -10.69 -7.33 14.50
N TYR A 107 -9.74 -6.50 14.09
CA TYR A 107 -8.45 -6.99 13.57
C TYR A 107 -7.60 -7.67 14.65
N TYR A 108 -7.63 -7.19 15.90
CA TYR A 108 -6.94 -7.86 17.00
C TYR A 108 -7.58 -9.21 17.35
N ILE A 109 -8.91 -9.33 17.31
CA ILE A 109 -9.60 -10.60 17.55
C ILE A 109 -9.29 -11.59 16.43
N ILE A 110 -9.39 -11.17 15.18
CA ILE A 110 -9.12 -12.03 14.02
C ILE A 110 -7.64 -12.44 14.01
N GLY A 111 -6.72 -11.50 14.25
CA GLY A 111 -5.29 -11.78 14.36
C GLY A 111 -4.96 -12.74 15.50
N GLY A 112 -5.55 -12.54 16.68
CA GLY A 112 -5.35 -13.41 17.84
C GLY A 112 -5.91 -14.83 17.65
N LEU A 113 -7.04 -14.97 16.95
CA LEU A 113 -7.62 -16.28 16.66
C LEU A 113 -6.73 -17.08 15.70
N VAL A 114 -6.24 -16.44 14.64
CA VAL A 114 -5.39 -17.09 13.63
C VAL A 114 -4.06 -17.55 14.23
N THR A 115 -3.43 -16.75 15.09
CA THR A 115 -2.16 -17.14 15.74
C THR A 115 -2.34 -18.30 16.71
N LEU A 116 -3.42 -18.33 17.50
CA LEU A 116 -3.71 -19.45 18.40
C LEU A 116 -3.95 -20.75 17.64
N ILE A 117 -4.67 -20.70 16.51
CA ILE A 117 -4.88 -21.87 15.65
C ILE A 117 -3.55 -22.36 15.08
N ALA A 118 -2.69 -21.47 14.57
CA ALA A 118 -1.39 -21.85 14.04
C ALA A 118 -0.48 -22.51 15.10
N VAL A 119 -0.44 -21.95 16.31
CA VAL A 119 0.34 -22.52 17.43
C VAL A 119 -0.22 -23.89 17.84
N PHE A 120 -1.55 -24.03 17.92
CA PHE A 120 -2.18 -25.31 18.26
C PHE A 120 -1.86 -26.41 17.23
N PHE A 121 -1.94 -26.11 15.94
CA PHE A 121 -1.60 -27.06 14.89
C PHE A 121 -0.10 -27.39 14.86
N ALA A 122 0.78 -26.40 15.05
CA ALA A 122 2.22 -26.63 15.15
C ALA A 122 2.56 -27.56 16.32
N TRP A 123 1.99 -27.31 17.50
CA TRP A 123 2.17 -28.15 18.69
C TRP A 123 1.67 -29.59 18.48
N ARG A 124 0.46 -29.74 17.92
CA ARG A 124 -0.15 -31.03 17.59
C ARG A 124 0.68 -31.83 16.58
N PHE A 125 1.34 -31.15 15.64
CA PHE A 125 2.17 -31.77 14.61
C PHE A 125 3.53 -32.22 15.18
N PHE A 126 4.18 -31.39 16.00
CA PHE A 126 5.47 -31.72 16.60
C PHE A 126 5.39 -32.77 17.72
N HIS A 127 4.31 -32.84 18.49
CA HIS A 127 4.12 -33.88 19.53
C HIS A 127 3.67 -35.25 18.99
N ARG A 128 3.57 -35.44 17.68
CA ARG A 128 3.35 -36.77 17.09
C ARG A 128 4.65 -37.54 16.80
N SER A 129 5.81 -36.94 17.04
CA SER A 129 7.10 -37.43 16.56
C SER A 129 8.02 -38.08 17.59
N GLU A 130 7.54 -38.39 18.80
CA GLU A 130 8.31 -39.20 19.77
C GLU A 130 7.72 -40.61 19.87
N PRO A 131 8.38 -41.64 19.30
CA PRO A 131 8.11 -43.02 19.64
C PRO A 131 9.02 -43.44 20.81
N ASP A 132 8.80 -42.89 22.00
CA ASP A 132 9.45 -43.40 23.21
C ASP A 132 8.58 -44.50 23.83
N GLY A 133 8.46 -45.61 23.09
CA GLY A 133 7.99 -46.87 23.63
C GLY A 133 9.19 -47.75 23.95
N CYS A 134 9.39 -48.11 25.22
CA CYS A 134 10.34 -49.16 25.59
C CYS A 134 9.97 -50.45 24.83
N PRO A 135 10.96 -51.17 24.23
CA PRO A 135 10.67 -52.38 23.49
C PRO A 135 10.18 -53.47 24.45
N GLU A 136 8.98 -54.00 24.20
CA GLU A 136 8.45 -55.16 24.93
C GLU A 136 9.05 -56.46 24.37
N TYR A 137 9.51 -57.32 25.28
CA TYR A 137 9.98 -58.66 24.93
C TYR A 137 8.79 -59.61 24.82
N ASP A 138 8.72 -60.35 23.71
CA ASP A 138 7.71 -61.37 23.53
C ASP A 138 7.91 -62.55 24.50
N SER A 139 6.82 -62.94 25.17
CA SER A 139 6.78 -63.91 26.26
C SER A 139 7.06 -65.36 25.85
N GLY A 140 7.08 -65.65 24.54
CA GLY A 140 7.31 -66.99 23.98
C GLY A 140 8.75 -67.37 23.65
N THR A 141 9.73 -66.52 23.93
CA THR A 141 11.14 -66.74 23.52
C THR A 141 12.02 -67.25 24.67
N GLN A 142 12.80 -68.31 24.43
CA GLN A 142 13.68 -68.92 25.44
C GLN A 142 14.91 -68.06 25.78
N TYR A 143 15.33 -67.16 24.88
CA TYR A 143 16.46 -66.28 25.09
C TYR A 143 16.07 -64.82 24.79
N ARG A 144 16.25 -63.96 25.79
CA ARG A 144 15.99 -62.52 25.70
C ARG A 144 17.32 -61.79 25.53
N VAL A 145 17.76 -61.65 24.29
CA VAL A 145 19.03 -60.98 23.98
C VAL A 145 18.72 -59.52 23.62
N MET A 146 19.27 -58.58 24.39
CA MET A 146 19.24 -57.15 24.05
C MET A 146 20.49 -56.81 23.25
N ILE A 147 20.36 -56.65 21.94
CA ILE A 147 21.45 -56.16 21.09
C ILE A 147 21.30 -54.64 21.02
N LEU A 148 22.15 -53.93 21.76
CA LEU A 148 22.25 -52.47 21.65
C LEU A 148 23.15 -52.16 20.45
N PRO A 149 22.62 -51.62 19.34
CA PRO A 149 23.48 -51.19 18.26
C PRO A 149 24.28 -49.98 18.76
N PHE A 150 25.59 -50.15 18.93
CA PHE A 150 26.48 -49.03 19.19
C PHE A 150 26.43 -48.10 17.97
N LYS A 151 25.66 -47.01 18.07
CA LYS A 151 25.81 -45.90 17.14
C LYS A 151 27.22 -45.36 17.34
N LYS A 152 28.04 -45.39 16.27
CA LYS A 152 29.43 -44.91 16.25
C LYS A 152 29.56 -43.60 17.04
N THR A 153 30.11 -43.66 18.25
CA THR A 153 30.47 -42.49 19.05
C THR A 153 31.87 -41.98 18.73
N GLY A 154 32.33 -42.24 17.51
CA GLY A 154 33.61 -41.75 16.98
C GLY A 154 33.36 -41.12 15.61
N SER A 155 33.91 -39.94 15.39
CA SER A 155 33.76 -39.11 14.19
C SER A 155 34.45 -39.67 12.95
N GLU A 156 34.52 -41.00 12.78
CA GLU A 156 35.10 -41.62 11.60
C GLU A 156 34.13 -42.62 10.95
N LYS A 157 33.63 -42.18 9.79
CA LYS A 157 32.87 -43.00 8.84
C LYS A 157 33.84 -43.98 8.20
N ASN A 158 33.97 -45.20 8.74
CA ASN A 158 34.24 -46.47 8.03
C ASN A 158 35.09 -47.47 8.85
N ALA A 159 34.64 -47.84 10.04
CA ALA A 159 34.95 -49.15 10.60
C ALA A 159 33.67 -49.99 10.61
N GLU A 160 33.67 -51.12 9.90
CA GLU A 160 32.75 -52.24 10.10
C GLU A 160 33.35 -53.14 11.19
N PRO A 161 32.56 -53.60 12.18
CA PRO A 161 33.00 -54.64 13.10
C PRO A 161 32.83 -56.03 12.46
N GLU A 162 33.82 -56.91 12.64
CA GLU A 162 33.73 -58.36 12.35
C GLU A 162 32.72 -59.07 13.26
#